data_AF-A0A6N8B9W3-F1
#
_entry.id   AF-A0A6N8B9W3-F1
#
_cell.length_a   1.000
_cell.length_b   1.000
_cell.length_c   1.000
_cell.angle_alpha   90.00
_cell.angle_beta   90.00
_cell.angle_gamma   90.00
#
_symmetry.space_group_name_H-M   'P 1'
#
loop_
_entity.id
_entity.type
_entity.pdbx_description
1 polymer ?
#
loop_
_entity_poly.entity_id
_entity_poly.type
_entity_poly.pdbx_seq_one_letter_code
_entity_poly.pdbx_strand_id
1 'polypeptide(L)'
;MIYYGYQALRHFPKSERHTSAAEIKKCMFRVRRLIITANKRFYKKNTLEELDIEKTVLMYHLRQAKNLGFLPFKKYTIWIGMLEEIGRMIGGWFKTIKK
;
A
#
# COMPACT_ATOMS: atom_id res chain seq x y z
N MET A 1 -0.38 5.81 7.14
CA MET A 1 -0.71 5.43 5.75
C MET A 1 -2.18 5.66 5.38
N ILE A 2 -3.17 4.98 5.99
CA ILE A 2 -4.59 5.03 5.54
C ILE A 2 -5.21 6.43 5.59
N TYR A 3 -5.08 7.13 6.71
CA TYR A 3 -5.63 8.49 6.85
C TYR A 3 -5.09 9.44 5.77
N TYR A 4 -3.79 9.36 5.51
CA TYR A 4 -3.14 10.12 4.45
C TYR A 4 -3.65 9.73 3.05
N GLY A 5 -3.76 8.43 2.77
CA GLY A 5 -4.30 7.93 1.50
C GLY A 5 -5.71 8.45 1.20
N TYR A 6 -6.57 8.51 2.22
CA TYR A 6 -7.90 9.11 2.09
C TYR A 6 -7.88 10.59 1.67
N GLN A 7 -6.94 11.38 2.19
CA GLN A 7 -6.79 12.78 1.80
C GLN A 7 -6.19 12.91 0.39
N ALA A 8 -5.22 12.06 0.05
CA ALA A 8 -4.58 12.05 -1.26
C ALA A 8 -5.54 11.68 -2.40
N LEU A 9 -6.44 10.72 -2.18
CA LEU A 9 -7.44 10.29 -3.17
C LEU A 9 -8.49 11.36 -3.51
N ARG A 10 -8.62 12.42 -2.72
CA ARG A 10 -9.54 13.54 -3.03
C ARG A 10 -9.11 14.35 -4.26
N HIS A 11 -7.84 14.26 -4.65
CA HIS A 11 -7.30 14.97 -5.80
C HIS A 11 -7.58 14.30 -7.14
N PHE A 12 -8.13 13.08 -7.13
CA PHE A 12 -8.43 12.36 -8.37
C PHE A 12 -9.59 13.04 -9.11
N PRO A 13 -9.54 13.09 -10.45
CA PRO A 13 -10.64 13.64 -11.24
C PRO A 13 -11.91 12.80 -11.03
N LYS A 14 -13.08 13.42 -11.23
CA LYS A 14 -14.38 12.76 -11.02
C LYS A 14 -14.54 11.49 -11.85
N SER A 15 -14.01 11.48 -13.08
CA SER A 15 -14.02 10.33 -13.98
C SER A 15 -13.31 9.10 -13.39
N GLU A 16 -12.20 9.31 -12.68
CA GLU A 16 -11.35 8.22 -12.16
C GLU A 16 -11.64 7.85 -10.70
N ARG A 17 -12.67 8.47 -10.11
CA ARG A 17 -12.99 8.29 -8.70
C ARG A 17 -13.47 6.87 -8.38
N HIS A 18 -14.21 6.27 -9.31
CA HIS A 18 -14.81 4.95 -9.15
C HIS A 18 -13.97 3.83 -9.76
N THR A 19 -12.91 4.17 -10.49
CA THR A 19 -11.96 3.25 -11.12
C THR A 19 -10.64 3.28 -10.35
N SER A 20 -9.70 4.14 -10.74
CA SER A 20 -8.34 4.19 -10.21
C SER A 20 -8.29 4.49 -8.70
N ALA A 21 -9.06 5.47 -8.23
CA ALA A 21 -9.08 5.81 -6.81
C ALA A 21 -9.74 4.71 -5.95
N ALA A 22 -10.74 4.02 -6.49
CA ALA A 22 -11.40 2.92 -5.81
C ALA A 22 -10.47 1.69 -5.69
N GLU A 23 -9.75 1.36 -6.75
CA GLU A 23 -8.77 0.26 -6.74
C GLU A 23 -7.61 0.54 -5.78
N ILE A 24 -7.04 1.75 -5.78
CA ILE A 24 -6.01 2.15 -4.80
C ILE A 24 -6.54 2.01 -3.37
N LYS A 25 -7.80 2.41 -3.13
CA LYS A 25 -8.43 2.30 -1.81
C LYS A 25 -8.62 0.84 -1.37
N LYS A 26 -9.04 -0.04 -2.29
CA LYS A 26 -9.16 -1.48 -2.03
C LYS A 26 -7.80 -2.09 -1.68
N CYS A 27 -6.79 -1.81 -2.49
CA CYS A 27 -5.41 -2.29 -2.29
C CYS A 27 -4.85 -1.82 -0.93
N MET A 28 -5.03 -0.54 -0.60
CA MET A 28 -4.68 0.02 0.71
C MET A 28 -5.35 -0.72 1.89
N PHE A 29 -6.62 -1.08 1.78
CA PHE A 29 -7.30 -1.86 2.82
C PHE A 29 -6.86 -3.30 2.86
N ARG A 30 -6.50 -3.89 1.73
CA ARG A 30 -5.94 -5.24 1.68
C ARG A 30 -4.59 -5.30 2.37
N VAL A 31 -3.70 -4.33 2.16
CA VAL A 31 -2.45 -4.19 2.93
C VAL A 31 -2.74 -4.17 4.44
N ARG A 32 -3.70 -3.34 4.89
CA ARG A 32 -4.10 -3.30 6.32
C ARG A 32 -4.57 -4.66 6.82
N ARG A 33 -5.43 -5.33 6.05
CA ARG A 33 -5.98 -6.65 6.41
C ARG A 33 -4.87 -7.67 6.52
N LEU A 34 -3.94 -7.71 5.58
CA LEU A 34 -2.80 -8.62 5.58
C LEU A 34 -1.86 -8.35 6.76
N ILE A 35 -1.62 -7.10 7.14
CA ILE A 35 -0.87 -6.76 8.37
C ILE A 35 -1.54 -7.34 9.62
N ILE A 36 -2.86 -7.18 9.75
CA ILE A 36 -3.61 -7.72 10.90
C ILE A 36 -3.57 -9.25 10.90
N THR A 37 -3.80 -9.88 9.74
CA THR A 37 -3.78 -11.34 9.58
C THR A 37 -2.39 -11.91 9.89
N ALA A 38 -1.33 -11.29 9.39
CA ALA A 38 0.05 -11.69 9.65
C ALA A 38 0.40 -11.58 11.14
N ASN A 39 -0.14 -10.59 11.86
CA ASN A 39 0.05 -10.49 13.30
C ASN A 39 -0.66 -11.61 14.09
N LYS A 40 -1.84 -12.04 13.65
CA LYS A 40 -2.68 -13.03 14.34
C LYS A 40 -2.36 -14.48 13.99
N ARG A 41 -1.77 -14.75 12.81
CA ARG A 41 -1.43 -16.11 12.40
C ARG A 41 -0.21 -16.66 13.15
N PHE A 42 -0.25 -17.95 13.45
CA PHE A 42 0.88 -18.71 13.98
C PHE A 42 1.96 -18.94 12.90
N TYR A 43 1.57 -19.39 11.71
CA TYR A 43 2.44 -19.49 10.53
C TYR A 43 2.27 -18.27 9.62
N LYS A 44 3.29 -17.41 9.57
CA LYS A 44 3.21 -16.07 8.96
C LYS A 44 3.82 -15.96 7.56
N LYS A 45 4.59 -16.95 7.10
CA LYS A 45 5.42 -16.85 5.88
C LYS A 45 4.61 -16.46 4.64
N ASN A 46 3.60 -17.24 4.26
CA ASN A 46 2.80 -16.98 3.05
C ASN A 46 2.03 -15.66 3.15
N THR A 47 1.50 -15.32 4.34
CA THR A 47 0.77 -14.05 4.54
C THR A 47 1.70 -12.84 4.47
N LEU A 48 2.97 -12.98 4.86
CA LEU A 48 3.97 -11.94 4.70
C LEU A 48 4.40 -11.76 3.24
N GLU A 49 4.50 -12.85 2.49
CA GLU A 49 4.74 -12.80 1.03
C GLU A 49 3.57 -12.10 0.32
N GLU A 50 2.32 -12.48 0.64
CA GLU A 50 1.13 -11.79 0.14
C GLU A 50 1.11 -10.29 0.50
N LEU A 51 1.53 -9.95 1.73
CA LEU A 51 1.62 -8.56 2.18
C LEU A 51 2.66 -7.76 1.38
N ASP A 52 3.82 -8.35 1.10
CA ASP A 52 4.87 -7.71 0.31
C ASP A 52 4.45 -7.50 -1.15
N ILE A 53 3.80 -8.50 -1.74
CA ILE A 53 3.21 -8.42 -3.09
C ILE A 53 2.17 -7.30 -3.13
N GLU A 54 1.21 -7.28 -2.21
CA GLU A 54 0.14 -6.28 -2.21
C GLU A 54 0.68 -4.85 -2.00
N LYS A 55 1.69 -4.70 -1.14
CA LYS A 55 2.39 -3.41 -0.96
C LYS A 55 3.07 -2.97 -2.25
N THR A 56 3.65 -3.89 -3.02
CA THR A 56 4.28 -3.58 -4.32
C THR A 56 3.25 -3.21 -5.38
N VAL A 57 2.11 -3.90 -5.42
CA VAL A 57 0.96 -3.55 -6.27
C VAL A 57 0.48 -2.13 -5.98
N LEU A 58 0.36 -1.76 -4.69
CA LEU A 58 -0.02 -0.40 -4.29
C LEU A 58 1.00 0.65 -4.79
N MET A 59 2.30 0.39 -4.68
CA MET A 59 3.33 1.30 -5.20
C MET A 59 3.19 1.53 -6.71
N TYR A 60 2.88 0.47 -7.46
CA TYR A 60 2.68 0.57 -8.90
C TYR A 60 1.45 1.43 -9.23
N HIS A 61 0.31 1.20 -8.57
CA HIS A 61 -0.88 2.05 -8.77
C HIS A 61 -0.62 3.52 -8.46
N LEU A 62 0.13 3.82 -7.40
CA LEU A 62 0.50 5.20 -7.06
C LEU A 62 1.43 5.84 -8.10
N ARG A 63 2.35 5.05 -8.67
CA ARG A 63 3.22 5.50 -9.77
C ARG A 63 2.40 5.79 -11.03
N GLN A 64 1.44 4.92 -11.38
CA GLN A 64 0.53 5.16 -12.49
C GLN A 64 -0.30 6.43 -12.27
N ALA A 65 -0.86 6.62 -11.07
CA ALA A 65 -1.62 7.82 -10.73
C ALA A 65 -0.78 9.10 -10.80
N LYS A 66 0.50 9.05 -10.42
CA LYS A 66 1.44 10.15 -10.61
C LYS A 66 1.66 10.43 -12.10
N ASN A 67 1.94 9.40 -12.90
CA ASN A 67 2.25 9.54 -14.32
C ASN A 67 1.07 10.11 -15.12
N LEU A 68 -0.16 9.76 -14.72
CA LEU A 68 -1.40 10.30 -15.29
C LEU A 68 -1.77 11.70 -14.76
N GLY A 69 -0.98 12.25 -13.83
CA GLY A 69 -1.21 13.58 -13.24
C GLY A 69 -2.32 13.64 -12.19
N PHE A 70 -2.91 12.51 -11.78
CA PHE A 70 -3.98 12.45 -10.77
C PHE A 70 -3.47 12.72 -9.35
N LEU A 71 -2.18 12.45 -9.12
CA LEU A 71 -1.54 12.62 -7.82
C LEU A 71 -0.32 13.56 -7.93
N PRO A 72 -0.32 14.70 -7.23
CA PRO A 72 0.83 15.60 -7.20
C PRO A 72 2.11 14.90 -6.72
N PHE A 73 3.25 15.24 -7.31
CA PHE A 73 4.52 14.58 -7.02
C PHE A 73 4.88 14.57 -5.52
N LYS A 74 4.70 15.70 -4.83
CA LYS A 74 4.93 15.78 -3.37
C LYS A 74 4.08 14.78 -2.60
N LYS A 75 2.82 14.58 -3.01
CA LYS A 75 1.92 13.64 -2.33
C LYS A 75 2.27 12.19 -2.60
N TYR A 76 2.67 11.89 -3.84
CA TYR A 76 3.23 10.61 -4.24
C TYR A 76 4.45 10.25 -3.38
N THR A 77 5.44 11.15 -3.26
CA THR A 77 6.68 10.89 -2.51
C THR A 77 6.41 10.56 -1.04
N ILE A 78 5.53 11.33 -0.38
CA ILE A 78 5.14 11.06 1.00
C ILE A 78 4.47 9.68 1.12
N TRP A 79 3.58 9.33 0.19
CA TRP A 79 2.90 8.04 0.24
C TRP A 79 3.87 6.88 0.02
N ILE A 80 4.79 7.00 -0.94
CA ILE A 80 5.82 5.99 -1.20
C ILE A 80 6.72 5.82 0.03
N GLY A 81 7.14 6.90 0.69
CA GLY A 81 7.91 6.82 1.93
C GLY A 81 7.20 6.01 3.02
N MET A 82 5.89 6.21 3.20
CA MET A 82 5.10 5.39 4.13
C MET A 82 5.04 3.90 3.72
N LEU A 83 5.02 3.59 2.42
CA LEU A 83 5.03 2.20 1.94
C LEU A 83 6.40 1.55 2.08
N GLU A 84 7.48 2.32 1.95
CA GLU A 84 8.84 1.85 2.21
C GLU A 84 9.07 1.54 3.69
N GLU A 85 8.53 2.36 4.60
CA GLU A 85 8.52 2.05 6.04
C GLU A 85 7.85 0.70 6.32
N ILE A 86 6.67 0.47 5.71
CA ILE A 86 5.98 -0.82 5.81
C ILE A 86 6.85 -1.95 5.24
N GLY A 87 7.52 -1.73 4.11
CA GLY A 87 8.47 -2.69 3.52
C GLY A 87 9.63 -3.04 4.46
N ARG A 88 10.21 -2.05 5.15
CA ARG A 88 11.26 -2.29 6.16
C ARG A 88 10.75 -3.15 7.32
N MET A 89 9.53 -2.91 7.79
CA MET A 89 8.90 -3.73 8.83
C MET A 89 8.67 -5.17 8.38
N ILE A 90 8.16 -5.37 7.17
CA ILE A 90 7.96 -6.70 6.56
C ILE A 90 9.29 -7.46 6.47
N GLY A 91 10.36 -6.80 6.00
CA GLY A 91 11.70 -7.38 5.93
C GLY A 91 12.23 -7.79 7.31
N GLY A 92 11.92 -7.03 8.36
CA GLY A 92 12.20 -7.40 9.75
C GLY A 92 11.51 -8.70 10.15
N TRP A 93 10.22 -8.87 9.84
CA TRP A 93 9.48 -10.09 10.16
C TRP A 93 9.97 -11.31 9.39
N PHE A 94 10.39 -11.15 8.13
CA PHE A 94 11.02 -12.24 7.37
C PHE A 94 12.31 -12.72 8.02
N LYS A 95 13.13 -11.81 8.56
CA LYS A 95 14.35 -12.18 9.28
C LYS A 95 14.06 -12.98 10.55
N THR A 96 12.98 -12.68 11.26
CA THR A 96 12.58 -13.42 12.47
C THR A 96 12.05 -14.82 12.20
N ILE A 97 11.52 -15.09 10.99
CA ILE A 97 10.97 -16.40 10.61
C ILE A 97 12.05 -17.32 10.03
N LYS A 98 13.11 -16.75 9.44
CA LYS A 98 14.25 -17.51 8.91
C LYS A 98 15.26 -17.93 9.98
N LYS A 99 15.19 -17.35 11.18
CA LYS A 99 15.95 -17.76 12.37
C LYS A 99 15.21 -18.89 13.06
#